data_AF-A0A0F6UD92-F1
#
_entry.id   AF-A0A0F6UD92-F1
#
_cell.length_a   1.000
_cell.length_b   1.000
_cell.length_c   1.000
_cell.angle_alpha   90.00
_cell.angle_beta   90.00
_cell.angle_gamma   90.00
#
_symmetry.space_group_name_H-M   'P 1'
#
loop_
_entity.id
_entity.type
_entity.pdbx_description
1 polymer ?
#
loop_
_entity_poly.entity_id
_entity_poly.type
_entity_poly.pdbx_seq_one_letter_code
_entity_poly.pdbx_strand_id
1 'polypeptide(L)'
;MYLVCGEALFDVFSLESAARSNELGFTAIAGGSPFNVAVGLRRLGVEAALFGGLSSDYLGARLRRVLEEEGVDCGFLVPSDAPTTLAMVGLDASGSAQYQFRGEGCADRQVRLEHLPTLDGRIRGLHVGSYTLVVTPVADTLLALVRRESGRRLVSLDPNVRLDPQPDIDLWRRRVEAFASHAHLIKASEEDLALLYPGRDPGEVARGWLNPRCRLVFVTHGGAGASVHCTHGSWSRPADTALPLRDTVGAGDTFQAATLAYLRRLDADSPAGLAALSREAIDAMLAFAIRAAAVTCSRVGPDLPFAHEL
;
A
#
# COMPACT_ATOMS: atom_id res chain seq x y z
N MET A 1 16.54 -5.68 -2.51
CA MET A 1 15.12 -5.96 -2.72
C MET A 1 14.27 -5.51 -1.52
N TYR A 2 13.04 -5.02 -1.76
CA TYR A 2 11.99 -4.85 -0.74
C TYR A 2 11.06 -6.07 -0.72
N LEU A 3 10.68 -6.53 0.46
CA LEU A 3 9.61 -7.51 0.62
C LEU A 3 8.32 -6.77 1.00
N VAL A 4 7.39 -6.70 0.05
CA VAL A 4 6.08 -6.10 0.25
C VAL A 4 5.15 -7.18 0.78
N CYS A 5 4.42 -6.93 1.87
CA CYS A 5 3.62 -7.95 2.53
C CYS A 5 2.15 -7.54 2.63
N GLY A 6 1.26 -8.42 2.20
CA GLY A 6 -0.19 -8.23 2.30
C GLY A 6 -0.94 -8.82 1.11
N GLU A 7 -1.99 -8.14 0.64
CA GLU A 7 -2.93 -8.72 -0.31
C GLU A 7 -2.57 -8.55 -1.80
N ALA A 8 -3.12 -9.46 -2.60
CA ALA A 8 -3.32 -9.35 -4.04
C ALA A 8 -4.76 -9.77 -4.35
N LEU A 9 -5.49 -8.96 -5.12
CA LEU A 9 -6.92 -9.14 -5.38
C LEU A 9 -7.33 -8.58 -6.74
N PHE A 10 -8.60 -8.71 -7.09
CA PHE A 10 -9.18 -7.96 -8.22
C PHE A 10 -10.15 -6.89 -7.72
N ASP A 11 -9.98 -5.68 -8.23
CA ASP A 11 -11.00 -4.63 -8.19
C ASP A 11 -11.97 -4.85 -9.36
N VAL A 12 -13.24 -5.10 -9.06
CA VAL A 12 -14.25 -5.54 -10.03
C VAL A 12 -15.30 -4.44 -10.21
N PHE A 13 -15.24 -3.75 -11.35
CA PHE A 13 -16.12 -2.65 -11.68
C PHE A 13 -17.31 -3.14 -12.51
N SER A 14 -18.52 -2.78 -12.09
CA SER A 14 -19.73 -3.00 -12.88
C SER A 14 -19.70 -2.17 -14.16
N LEU A 15 -20.02 -2.79 -15.28
CA LEU A 15 -20.24 -2.10 -16.54
C LEU A 15 -21.71 -1.64 -16.61
N GLU A 16 -21.94 -0.40 -17.00
CA GLU A 16 -23.29 0.06 -17.35
C GLU A 16 -23.71 -0.63 -18.66
N SER A 17 -24.93 -1.17 -18.67
CA SER A 17 -25.54 -1.96 -19.77
C SER A 17 -25.17 -3.46 -19.77
N ALA A 18 -26.06 -4.26 -19.19
CA ALA A 18 -26.38 -5.57 -19.73
C ALA A 18 -27.67 -5.45 -20.56
N ALA A 19 -27.72 -6.07 -21.74
CA ALA A 19 -28.89 -5.99 -22.63
C ALA A 19 -30.13 -6.67 -22.04
N ARG A 20 -29.95 -7.48 -20.99
CA ARG A 20 -30.98 -8.22 -20.28
C ARG A 20 -30.75 -8.13 -18.77
N SER A 21 -31.83 -8.14 -18.00
CA SER A 21 -31.78 -8.05 -16.54
C SER A 21 -31.17 -9.28 -15.85
N ASN A 22 -30.97 -10.40 -16.55
CA ASN A 22 -30.33 -11.61 -16.06
C ASN A 22 -28.83 -11.70 -16.40
N GLU A 23 -28.26 -10.64 -16.94
CA GLU A 23 -26.84 -10.53 -17.32
C GLU A 23 -26.21 -9.38 -16.53
N LEU A 24 -24.95 -9.53 -16.14
CA LEU A 24 -24.14 -8.47 -15.53
C LEU A 24 -22.78 -8.46 -16.22
N GLY A 25 -22.34 -7.28 -16.64
CA GLY A 25 -21.00 -7.06 -17.19
C GLY A 25 -20.07 -6.54 -16.11
N PHE A 26 -18.87 -7.09 -16.02
CA PHE A 26 -17.83 -6.61 -15.11
C PHE A 26 -16.50 -6.45 -15.84
N THR A 27 -15.72 -5.44 -15.43
CA THR A 27 -14.29 -5.35 -15.72
C THR A 27 -13.54 -5.58 -14.42
N ALA A 28 -12.62 -6.54 -14.41
CA ALA A 28 -11.77 -6.84 -13.25
C ALA A 28 -10.33 -6.37 -13.53
N ILE A 29 -9.79 -5.56 -12.63
CA ILE A 29 -8.42 -5.04 -12.70
C ILE A 29 -7.62 -5.65 -11.54
N ALA A 30 -6.44 -6.20 -11.83
CA ALA A 30 -5.55 -6.71 -10.79
C ALA A 30 -5.10 -5.57 -9.87
N GLY A 31 -5.15 -5.80 -8.56
CA GLY A 31 -4.90 -4.76 -7.57
C GLY A 31 -4.68 -5.32 -6.17
N GLY A 32 -4.99 -4.49 -5.19
CA GLY A 32 -4.55 -4.65 -3.80
C GLY A 32 -3.38 -3.71 -3.51
N SER A 33 -3.39 -3.05 -2.36
CA SER A 33 -2.43 -1.97 -2.09
C SER A 33 -0.97 -2.49 -2.01
N PRO A 34 -0.66 -3.57 -1.26
CA PRO A 34 0.65 -4.20 -1.27
C PRO A 34 1.05 -4.74 -2.65
N PHE A 35 0.12 -5.32 -3.42
CA PHE A 35 0.35 -5.73 -4.81
C PHE A 35 0.80 -4.53 -5.67
N ASN A 36 0.06 -3.42 -5.62
CA ASN A 36 0.37 -2.20 -6.37
C ASN A 36 1.72 -1.61 -5.96
N VAL A 37 2.05 -1.58 -4.66
CA VAL A 37 3.36 -1.12 -4.18
C VAL A 37 4.50 -2.00 -4.73
N ALA A 38 4.31 -3.33 -4.77
CA ALA A 38 5.31 -4.24 -5.33
C ALA A 38 5.53 -4.00 -6.83
N VAL A 39 4.46 -3.85 -7.61
CA VAL A 39 4.50 -3.50 -9.03
C VAL A 39 5.18 -2.15 -9.24
N GLY A 40 4.77 -1.12 -8.49
CA GLY A 40 5.33 0.22 -8.56
C GLY A 40 6.83 0.24 -8.29
N LEU A 41 7.31 -0.51 -7.30
CA LEU A 41 8.74 -0.64 -7.04
C LEU A 41 9.49 -1.20 -8.25
N ARG A 42 8.97 -2.25 -8.91
CA ARG A 42 9.58 -2.84 -10.10
C ARG A 42 9.61 -1.86 -11.28
N ARG A 43 8.48 -1.20 -11.55
CA ARG A 43 8.38 -0.17 -12.61
C ARG A 43 9.33 1.00 -12.37
N LEU A 44 9.62 1.33 -11.11
CA LEU A 44 10.59 2.35 -10.70
C LEU A 44 12.05 1.83 -10.60
N GLY A 45 12.32 0.61 -11.07
CA GLY A 45 13.67 0.06 -11.17
C GLY A 45 14.22 -0.54 -9.87
N VAL A 46 13.39 -0.75 -8.85
CA VAL A 46 13.77 -1.37 -7.58
C VAL A 46 13.31 -2.81 -7.52
N GLU A 47 14.17 -3.72 -7.05
CA GLU A 47 13.78 -5.11 -6.83
C GLU A 47 12.72 -5.22 -5.74
N ALA A 48 11.64 -5.94 -6.01
CA ALA A 48 10.55 -6.19 -5.08
C ALA A 48 10.07 -7.63 -5.15
N ALA A 49 9.62 -8.13 -4.02
CA ALA A 49 8.92 -9.41 -3.86
C ALA A 49 7.59 -9.18 -3.13
N LEU A 50 6.61 -10.07 -3.35
CA LEU A 50 5.35 -10.07 -2.62
C LEU A 50 5.26 -11.28 -1.66
N PHE A 51 5.10 -11.02 -0.37
CA PHE A 51 4.75 -12.02 0.65
C PHE A 51 3.27 -11.91 0.99
N GLY A 52 2.50 -12.91 0.58
CA GLY A 52 1.05 -12.93 0.76
C GLY A 52 0.47 -14.26 0.34
N GLY A 53 -0.76 -14.53 0.77
CA GLY A 53 -1.50 -15.70 0.32
C GLY A 53 -2.01 -15.48 -1.09
N LEU A 54 -1.80 -16.45 -1.97
CA LEU A 54 -2.30 -16.40 -3.34
C LEU A 54 -3.04 -17.69 -3.69
N SER A 55 -4.26 -17.53 -4.19
CA SER A 55 -5.10 -18.64 -4.60
C SER A 55 -4.47 -19.44 -5.74
N SER A 56 -4.73 -20.75 -5.75
CA SER A 56 -4.47 -21.67 -6.86
C SER A 56 -5.55 -21.63 -7.95
N ASP A 57 -6.64 -20.87 -7.74
CA ASP A 57 -7.73 -20.70 -8.71
C ASP A 57 -7.31 -19.92 -9.96
N TYR A 58 -8.23 -19.81 -10.92
CA TYR A 58 -8.01 -19.08 -12.18
C TYR A 58 -7.61 -17.61 -11.97
N LEU A 59 -8.22 -16.91 -11.01
CA LEU A 59 -7.93 -15.52 -10.71
C LEU A 59 -6.57 -15.36 -10.02
N GLY A 60 -6.25 -16.23 -9.07
CA GLY A 60 -4.95 -16.27 -8.40
C GLY A 60 -3.81 -16.54 -9.38
N ALA A 61 -4.01 -17.46 -10.33
CA ALA A 61 -3.07 -17.71 -11.43
C ALA A 61 -2.90 -16.47 -12.34
N ARG A 62 -3.96 -15.68 -12.56
CA ARG A 62 -3.87 -14.41 -13.30
C ARG A 62 -3.07 -13.35 -12.53
N LEU A 63 -3.29 -13.22 -11.22
CA LEU A 63 -2.51 -12.30 -10.37
C LEU A 63 -1.03 -12.66 -10.36
N ARG A 64 -0.69 -13.95 -10.22
CA ARG A 64 0.70 -14.44 -10.34
C ARG A 64 1.33 -14.01 -11.65
N ARG A 65 0.61 -14.21 -12.77
CA ARG A 65 1.10 -13.85 -14.10
C ARG A 65 1.38 -12.36 -14.22
N VAL A 66 0.52 -11.50 -13.69
CA VAL A 66 0.76 -10.04 -13.68
C VAL A 66 2.03 -9.72 -12.88
N LEU A 67 2.20 -10.30 -11.69
CA LEU A 67 3.42 -10.12 -10.90
C LEU A 67 4.68 -10.55 -11.67
N GLU A 68 4.64 -11.70 -12.35
CA GLU A 68 5.75 -12.20 -13.15
C GLU A 68 6.06 -11.30 -14.36
N GLU A 69 5.03 -10.80 -15.06
CA GLU A 69 5.15 -9.87 -16.18
C GLU A 69 5.74 -8.50 -15.73
N GLU A 70 5.38 -8.03 -14.55
CA GLU A 70 5.96 -6.83 -13.91
C GLU A 70 7.34 -7.10 -13.27
N GLY A 71 7.79 -8.36 -13.28
CA GLY A 71 9.07 -8.79 -12.72
C GLY A 71 9.15 -8.77 -11.20
N VAL A 72 8.02 -8.81 -10.49
CA VAL A 72 7.96 -8.98 -9.03
C VAL A 72 8.34 -10.42 -8.68
N ASP A 73 9.24 -10.59 -7.71
CA ASP A 73 9.64 -11.92 -7.24
C ASP A 73 8.48 -12.58 -6.47
N CYS A 74 8.01 -13.70 -7.05
CA CYS A 74 6.89 -14.50 -6.58
C CYS A 74 7.31 -15.64 -5.63
N GLY A 75 8.59 -15.75 -5.27
CA GLY A 75 9.13 -16.81 -4.42
C GLY A 75 8.66 -16.77 -2.96
N PHE A 76 8.06 -15.66 -2.54
CA PHE A 76 7.49 -15.48 -1.21
C PHE A 76 5.96 -15.63 -1.17
N LEU A 77 5.32 -15.95 -2.28
CA LEU A 77 3.87 -16.20 -2.30
C LEU A 77 3.54 -17.53 -1.63
N VAL A 78 2.53 -17.51 -0.76
CA VAL A 78 2.01 -18.70 -0.08
C VAL A 78 0.85 -19.25 -0.91
N PRO A 79 0.98 -20.41 -1.57
CA PRO A 79 -0.13 -20.99 -2.31
C PRO A 79 -1.25 -21.40 -1.37
N SER A 80 -2.50 -21.25 -1.81
CA SER A 80 -3.70 -21.64 -1.07
C SER A 80 -4.80 -22.12 -2.00
N ASP A 81 -5.62 -23.08 -1.57
CA ASP A 81 -6.83 -23.50 -2.30
C ASP A 81 -8.06 -22.64 -1.94
N ALA A 82 -7.88 -21.66 -1.06
CA ALA A 82 -8.90 -20.67 -0.74
C ALA A 82 -9.11 -19.69 -1.91
N PRO A 83 -10.33 -19.16 -2.10
CA PRO A 83 -10.64 -18.29 -3.23
C PRO A 83 -9.83 -16.99 -3.25
N THR A 84 -9.70 -16.40 -4.44
CA THR A 84 -9.16 -15.04 -4.63
C THR A 84 -10.17 -13.99 -4.14
N THR A 85 -9.68 -12.99 -3.42
CA THR A 85 -10.49 -11.84 -2.98
C THR A 85 -10.97 -10.99 -4.16
N LEU A 86 -12.23 -10.55 -4.10
CA LEU A 86 -12.83 -9.61 -5.05
C LEU A 86 -13.34 -8.36 -4.32
N ALA A 87 -12.89 -7.19 -4.74
CA ALA A 87 -13.43 -5.91 -4.31
C ALA A 87 -14.44 -5.42 -5.35
N MET A 88 -15.73 -5.66 -5.12
CA MET A 88 -16.78 -5.32 -6.08
C MET A 88 -17.17 -3.84 -5.94
N VAL A 89 -17.17 -3.11 -7.05
CA VAL A 89 -17.63 -1.73 -7.15
C VAL A 89 -18.82 -1.69 -8.11
N GLY A 90 -20.01 -1.47 -7.56
CA GLY A 90 -21.25 -1.29 -8.31
C GLY A 90 -21.79 0.13 -8.18
N LEU A 91 -22.80 0.48 -8.97
CA LEU A 91 -23.61 1.68 -8.76
C LEU A 91 -24.98 1.24 -8.22
N ASP A 92 -25.51 1.98 -7.25
CA ASP A 92 -26.89 1.80 -6.80
C ASP A 92 -27.89 2.48 -7.74
N ALA A 93 -29.18 2.35 -7.41
CA ALA A 93 -30.27 2.94 -8.20
C ALA A 93 -30.20 4.49 -8.30
N SER A 94 -29.42 5.15 -7.44
CA SER A 94 -29.17 6.60 -7.48
C SER A 94 -27.90 6.98 -8.25
N GLY A 95 -27.15 6.00 -8.76
CA GLY A 95 -25.84 6.21 -9.37
C GLY A 95 -24.72 6.39 -8.35
N SER A 96 -24.95 6.07 -7.07
CA SER A 96 -23.91 6.14 -6.03
C SER A 96 -23.11 4.85 -5.98
N ALA A 97 -21.79 4.96 -5.84
CA ALA A 97 -20.92 3.78 -5.76
C ALA A 97 -21.21 2.94 -4.50
N GLN A 98 -21.49 1.65 -4.70
CA GLN A 98 -21.57 0.63 -3.66
C GLN A 98 -20.35 -0.27 -3.72
N TYR A 99 -19.65 -0.36 -2.61
CA TYR A 99 -18.51 -1.25 -2.45
C TYR A 99 -18.97 -2.51 -1.73
N GLN A 100 -18.66 -3.68 -2.28
CA GLN A 100 -18.85 -4.96 -1.62
C GLN A 100 -17.57 -5.75 -1.68
N PHE A 101 -16.93 -5.85 -0.51
CA PHE A 101 -15.75 -6.68 -0.37
C PHE A 101 -16.14 -8.15 -0.22
N ARG A 102 -15.54 -9.02 -1.02
CA ARG A 102 -15.69 -10.48 -0.95
C ARG A 102 -14.32 -11.07 -0.64
N GLY A 103 -13.99 -11.12 0.65
CA GLY A 103 -12.68 -11.55 1.11
C GLY A 103 -12.70 -12.54 2.27
N GLU A 104 -13.85 -12.79 2.89
CA GLU A 104 -13.96 -13.71 4.02
C GLU A 104 -13.49 -15.11 3.61
N GLY A 105 -12.47 -15.61 4.30
CA GLY A 105 -11.87 -16.92 3.98
C GLY A 105 -11.05 -16.96 2.69
N CYS A 106 -10.74 -15.83 2.04
CA CYS A 106 -9.90 -15.79 0.84
C CYS A 106 -8.40 -15.93 1.14
N ALA A 107 -7.62 -16.32 0.14
CA ALA A 107 -6.21 -16.72 0.28
C ALA A 107 -5.32 -15.67 0.98
N ASP A 108 -5.46 -14.39 0.63
CA ASP A 108 -4.69 -13.26 1.18
C ASP A 108 -4.88 -13.09 2.70
N ARG A 109 -6.00 -13.59 3.26
CA ARG A 109 -6.29 -13.53 4.70
C ARG A 109 -5.79 -14.75 5.48
N GLN A 110 -5.34 -15.80 4.79
CA GLN A 110 -5.03 -17.11 5.40
C GLN A 110 -3.55 -17.35 5.69
N VAL A 111 -2.69 -16.32 5.57
CA VAL A 111 -1.27 -16.46 5.91
C VAL A 111 -1.08 -16.61 7.42
N ARG A 112 -0.31 -17.62 7.83
CA ARG A 112 -0.09 -18.05 9.22
C ARG A 112 1.39 -18.02 9.57
N LEU A 113 1.70 -18.15 10.86
CA LEU A 113 3.07 -18.07 11.37
C LEU A 113 4.00 -19.11 10.75
N GLU A 114 3.52 -20.32 10.45
CA GLU A 114 4.28 -21.37 9.77
C GLU A 114 4.69 -21.01 8.34
N HIS A 115 4.01 -20.04 7.71
CA HIS A 115 4.34 -19.56 6.38
C HIS A 115 5.41 -18.45 6.39
N LEU A 116 5.85 -17.99 7.56
CA LEU A 116 6.82 -16.89 7.64
C LEU A 116 8.15 -17.29 6.97
N PRO A 117 8.63 -16.52 5.98
CA PRO A 117 9.87 -16.83 5.31
C PRO A 117 11.05 -16.55 6.23
N THR A 118 12.17 -17.24 5.98
CA THR A 118 13.48 -16.81 6.51
C THR A 118 14.07 -15.78 5.57
N LEU A 119 14.43 -14.60 6.09
CA LEU A 119 14.93 -13.50 5.26
C LEU A 119 16.46 -13.42 5.28
N ASP A 120 17.06 -13.51 4.11
CA ASP A 120 18.51 -13.31 3.90
C ASP A 120 18.87 -11.82 3.70
N GLY A 121 20.16 -11.53 3.52
CA GLY A 121 20.67 -10.17 3.35
C GLY A 121 20.22 -9.42 2.10
N ARG A 122 19.57 -10.09 1.13
CA ARG A 122 19.05 -9.44 -0.10
C ARG A 122 17.81 -8.59 0.19
N ILE A 123 17.05 -8.96 1.23
CA ILE A 123 15.87 -8.20 1.69
C ILE A 123 16.33 -7.06 2.59
N ARG A 124 16.19 -5.82 2.07
CA ARG A 124 16.63 -4.60 2.74
C ARG A 124 15.55 -3.93 3.57
N GLY A 125 14.30 -4.04 3.14
CA GLY A 125 13.17 -3.43 3.81
C GLY A 125 11.88 -4.21 3.64
N LEU A 126 10.96 -3.98 4.56
CA LEU A 126 9.60 -4.49 4.53
C LEU A 126 8.64 -3.33 4.28
N HIS A 127 7.61 -3.58 3.48
CA HIS A 127 6.42 -2.73 3.43
C HIS A 127 5.21 -3.55 3.89
N VAL A 128 4.39 -3.00 4.77
CA VAL A 128 3.13 -3.59 5.24
C VAL A 128 2.04 -2.53 5.20
N GLY A 129 0.80 -2.93 4.88
CA GLY A 129 -0.28 -1.96 4.80
C GLY A 129 -1.65 -2.58 4.59
N SER A 130 -2.65 -1.71 4.46
CA SER A 130 -4.03 -2.07 4.09
C SER A 130 -4.72 -2.99 5.13
N TYR A 131 -5.84 -3.61 4.74
CA TYR A 131 -6.68 -4.40 5.64
C TYR A 131 -6.00 -5.67 6.16
N THR A 132 -4.90 -6.11 5.56
CA THR A 132 -4.08 -7.21 6.10
C THR A 132 -3.38 -6.85 7.41
N LEU A 133 -3.40 -5.57 7.83
CA LEU A 133 -3.00 -5.14 9.17
C LEU A 133 -4.02 -5.50 10.26
N VAL A 134 -5.28 -5.78 9.91
CA VAL A 134 -6.37 -5.94 10.89
C VAL A 134 -7.10 -7.27 10.83
N VAL A 135 -7.24 -7.87 9.64
CA VAL A 135 -7.94 -9.15 9.50
C VAL A 135 -7.06 -10.31 9.94
N THR A 136 -7.60 -11.23 10.73
CA THR A 136 -6.86 -12.37 11.29
C THR A 136 -7.15 -13.65 10.50
N PRO A 137 -6.20 -14.59 10.38
CA PRO A 137 -4.90 -14.65 11.06
C PRO A 137 -3.76 -13.78 10.45
N VAL A 138 -3.90 -13.30 9.22
CA VAL A 138 -2.78 -12.62 8.51
C VAL A 138 -2.19 -11.43 9.27
N ALA A 139 -3.00 -10.60 9.92
CA ALA A 139 -2.53 -9.47 10.73
C ALA A 139 -1.56 -9.87 11.84
N ASP A 140 -1.84 -10.98 12.54
CA ASP A 140 -0.97 -11.49 13.59
C ASP A 140 0.36 -12.00 13.02
N THR A 141 0.28 -12.67 11.87
CA THR A 141 1.45 -13.17 11.16
C THR A 141 2.36 -12.04 10.67
N LEU A 142 1.79 -11.01 10.02
CA LEU A 142 2.55 -9.87 9.52
C LEU A 142 3.15 -9.06 10.67
N LEU A 143 2.44 -8.90 11.79
CA LEU A 143 2.98 -8.22 12.96
C LEU A 143 4.16 -9.01 13.57
N ALA A 144 4.09 -10.35 13.59
CA ALA A 144 5.19 -11.19 14.03
C ALA A 144 6.43 -11.04 13.13
N LEU A 145 6.24 -10.97 11.80
CA LEU A 145 7.31 -10.69 10.85
C LEU A 145 7.94 -9.31 11.11
N VAL A 146 7.13 -8.26 11.20
CA VAL A 146 7.59 -6.89 11.45
C VAL A 146 8.35 -6.78 12.77
N ARG A 147 7.85 -7.42 13.84
CA ARG A 147 8.55 -7.49 15.13
C ARG A 147 9.91 -8.15 15.02
N ARG A 148 9.98 -9.28 14.33
CA ARG A 148 11.22 -10.05 14.12
C ARG A 148 12.27 -9.25 13.35
N GLU A 149 11.84 -8.44 12.39
CA GLU A 149 12.73 -7.82 11.40
C GLU A 149 13.03 -6.33 11.62
N SER A 150 12.20 -5.62 12.38
CA SER A 150 12.34 -4.17 12.59
C SER A 150 13.68 -3.77 13.24
N GLY A 151 14.38 -4.66 13.93
CA GLY A 151 15.73 -4.38 14.44
C GLY A 151 16.84 -4.41 13.37
N ARG A 152 16.59 -4.98 12.19
CA ARG A 152 17.60 -5.28 11.16
C ARG A 152 17.34 -4.60 9.82
N ARG A 153 16.06 -4.34 9.51
CA ARG A 153 15.60 -3.91 8.20
C ARG A 153 14.74 -2.66 8.32
N LEU A 154 14.70 -1.88 7.25
CA LEU A 154 13.74 -0.77 7.16
C LEU A 154 12.32 -1.36 7.19
N VAL A 155 11.39 -0.69 7.87
CA VAL A 155 9.97 -1.08 7.91
C VAL A 155 9.17 0.15 7.53
N SER A 156 8.40 0.02 6.46
CA SER A 156 7.44 1.01 6.00
C SER A 156 6.03 0.52 6.28
N LEU A 157 5.19 1.43 6.77
CA LEU A 157 3.79 1.18 7.08
C LEU A 157 2.91 2.15 6.28
N ASP A 158 1.86 1.62 5.66
CA ASP A 158 0.74 2.40 5.11
C ASP A 158 -0.59 1.87 5.67
N PRO A 159 -1.23 2.55 6.64
CA PRO A 159 -2.49 2.07 7.22
C PRO A 159 -3.55 1.77 6.16
N ASN A 160 -3.68 2.64 5.14
CA ASN A 160 -4.61 2.52 4.02
C ASN A 160 -5.97 1.93 4.43
N VAL A 161 -6.67 2.65 5.32
CA VAL A 161 -7.80 2.15 6.09
C VAL A 161 -8.98 1.87 5.16
N ARG A 162 -9.54 0.66 5.29
CA ARG A 162 -10.74 0.24 4.55
C ARG A 162 -11.73 -0.40 5.51
N LEU A 163 -12.87 0.27 5.72
CA LEU A 163 -13.88 -0.19 6.67
C LEU A 163 -14.80 -1.29 6.12
N ASP A 164 -14.89 -1.45 4.80
CA ASP A 164 -15.65 -2.54 4.18
C ASP A 164 -15.10 -3.94 4.57
N PRO A 165 -13.79 -4.25 4.39
CA PRO A 165 -13.25 -5.53 4.82
C PRO A 165 -13.15 -5.69 6.35
N GLN A 166 -13.15 -4.59 7.11
CA GLN A 166 -13.10 -4.60 8.57
C GLN A 166 -13.72 -3.32 9.16
N PRO A 167 -14.96 -3.38 9.68
CA PRO A 167 -15.69 -2.20 10.15
C PRO A 167 -15.28 -1.71 11.55
N ASP A 168 -14.57 -2.51 12.35
CA ASP A 168 -14.16 -2.11 13.71
C ASP A 168 -12.99 -1.12 13.68
N ILE A 169 -13.31 0.17 13.81
CA ILE A 169 -12.30 1.25 13.85
C ILE A 169 -11.41 1.19 15.10
N ASP A 170 -11.88 0.66 16.22
CA ASP A 170 -11.05 0.50 17.42
C ASP A 170 -10.00 -0.59 17.22
N LEU A 171 -10.37 -1.67 16.51
CA LEU A 171 -9.41 -2.67 16.07
C LEU A 171 -8.37 -2.06 15.13
N TRP A 172 -8.79 -1.25 14.15
CA TRP A 172 -7.88 -0.52 13.27
C TRP A 172 -6.87 0.31 14.06
N ARG A 173 -7.32 1.17 14.99
CA ARG A 173 -6.41 1.97 15.83
C ARG A 173 -5.41 1.09 16.59
N ARG A 174 -5.89 0.05 17.30
CA ARG A 174 -5.02 -0.84 18.08
C ARG A 174 -3.96 -1.51 17.20
N ARG A 175 -4.35 -1.96 16.01
CA ARG A 175 -3.45 -2.66 15.08
C ARG A 175 -2.47 -1.70 14.42
N VAL A 176 -2.93 -0.57 13.90
CA VAL A 176 -2.08 0.46 13.31
C VAL A 176 -1.02 0.92 14.32
N GLU A 177 -1.41 1.21 15.57
CA GLU A 177 -0.45 1.58 16.62
C GLU A 177 0.56 0.45 16.93
N ALA A 178 0.12 -0.81 16.92
CA ALA A 178 1.01 -1.95 17.11
C ALA A 178 2.06 -2.06 16.00
N PHE A 179 1.68 -1.86 14.73
CA PHE A 179 2.62 -1.82 13.61
C PHE A 179 3.50 -0.56 13.62
N ALA A 180 2.91 0.61 13.92
CA ALA A 180 3.59 1.90 13.95
C ALA A 180 4.75 1.90 14.98
N SER A 181 4.59 1.20 16.11
CA SER A 181 5.65 1.03 17.11
C SER A 181 6.93 0.35 16.59
N HIS A 182 6.84 -0.35 15.45
CA HIS A 182 7.93 -1.04 14.77
C HIS A 182 8.31 -0.43 13.42
N ALA A 183 7.56 0.58 12.94
CA ALA A 183 7.80 1.24 11.66
C ALA A 183 8.92 2.29 11.77
N HIS A 184 9.66 2.46 10.67
CA HIS A 184 10.69 3.50 10.51
C HIS A 184 10.17 4.67 9.66
N LEU A 185 9.31 4.34 8.69
CA LEU A 185 8.64 5.23 7.77
C LEU A 185 7.14 4.93 7.80
N ILE A 186 6.30 5.94 7.93
CA ILE A 186 4.85 5.80 7.83
C ILE A 186 4.33 6.74 6.74
N LYS A 187 3.45 6.26 5.87
CA LYS A 187 2.62 7.11 5.01
C LYS A 187 1.17 6.87 5.41
N ALA A 188 0.39 7.91 5.60
CA ALA A 188 -1.05 7.83 5.75
C ALA A 188 -1.71 8.88 4.85
N SER A 189 -3.00 8.75 4.55
CA SER A 189 -3.76 9.85 3.96
C SER A 189 -4.48 10.67 5.03
N GLU A 190 -4.89 11.89 4.69
CA GLU A 190 -5.76 12.69 5.56
C GLU A 190 -7.07 11.93 5.86
N GLU A 191 -7.61 11.21 4.88
CA GLU A 191 -8.80 10.37 5.04
C GLU A 191 -8.57 9.20 6.01
N ASP A 192 -7.41 8.51 5.92
CA ASP A 192 -7.04 7.47 6.89
C ASP A 192 -7.03 8.04 8.32
N LEU A 193 -6.41 9.20 8.49
CA LEU A 193 -6.27 9.86 9.79
C LEU A 193 -7.61 10.38 10.32
N ALA A 194 -8.48 10.88 9.45
CA ALA A 194 -9.83 11.31 9.80
C ALA A 194 -10.70 10.12 10.27
N LEU A 195 -10.55 8.94 9.67
CA LEU A 195 -11.21 7.71 10.11
C LEU A 195 -10.66 7.21 11.46
N LEU A 196 -9.33 7.12 11.58
CA LEU A 196 -8.68 6.60 12.78
C LEU A 196 -8.83 7.54 13.97
N TYR A 197 -8.74 8.85 13.76
CA TYR A 197 -8.64 9.84 14.84
C TYR A 197 -9.53 11.05 14.55
N PRO A 198 -10.86 10.86 14.50
CA PRO A 198 -11.80 11.90 14.10
C PRO A 198 -11.67 13.15 14.97
N GLY A 199 -11.63 14.32 14.32
CA GLY A 199 -11.52 15.63 14.96
C GLY A 199 -10.12 16.02 15.44
N ARG A 200 -9.09 15.21 15.19
CA ARG A 200 -7.69 15.57 15.46
C ARG A 200 -6.99 16.12 14.22
N ASP A 201 -6.07 17.06 14.42
CA ASP A 201 -5.22 17.57 13.34
C ASP A 201 -4.36 16.42 12.77
N PRO A 202 -4.41 16.15 11.45
CA PRO A 202 -3.59 15.12 10.82
C PRO A 202 -2.10 15.28 11.09
N GLY A 203 -1.62 16.52 11.14
CA GLY A 203 -0.23 16.84 11.47
C GLY A 203 0.16 16.48 12.91
N GLU A 204 -0.74 16.69 13.88
CA GLU A 204 -0.54 16.27 15.28
C GLU A 204 -0.48 14.75 15.41
N VAL A 205 -1.36 14.03 14.71
CA VAL A 205 -1.32 12.56 14.70
C VAL A 205 -0.01 12.06 14.09
N ALA A 206 0.37 12.59 12.92
CA ALA A 206 1.60 12.23 12.24
C ALA A 206 2.85 12.51 13.11
N ARG A 207 2.90 13.67 13.78
CA ARG A 207 3.96 13.99 14.74
C ARG A 207 3.96 13.04 15.94
N GLY A 208 2.79 12.55 16.37
CA GLY A 208 2.64 11.58 17.45
C GLY A 208 3.27 10.21 17.15
N TRP A 209 3.37 9.83 15.89
CA TRP A 209 4.07 8.60 15.50
C TRP A 209 5.59 8.75 15.47
N LEU A 210 6.13 9.97 15.40
CA LEU A 210 7.58 10.20 15.41
C LEU A 210 8.19 9.78 16.75
N ASN A 211 9.24 8.97 16.67
CA ASN A 211 9.96 8.45 17.84
C ASN A 211 11.40 8.06 17.45
N PRO A 212 12.23 7.49 18.34
CA PRO A 212 13.59 7.09 17.98
C PRO A 212 13.73 6.13 16.79
N ARG A 213 12.66 5.36 16.49
CA ARG A 213 12.57 4.42 15.37
C ARG A 213 11.86 5.03 14.15
N CYS A 214 10.66 5.58 14.33
CA CYS A 214 9.91 6.24 13.26
C CYS A 214 10.40 7.68 13.09
N ARG A 215 11.19 7.91 12.03
CA ARG A 215 11.87 9.21 11.80
C ARG A 215 11.21 10.04 10.72
N LEU A 216 10.31 9.43 9.95
CA LEU A 216 9.71 10.05 8.78
C LEU A 216 8.25 9.62 8.65
N VAL A 217 7.35 10.60 8.62
CA VAL A 217 5.93 10.38 8.38
C VAL A 217 5.47 11.30 7.24
N PHE A 218 4.81 10.72 6.25
CA PHE A 218 4.13 11.45 5.18
C PHE A 218 2.62 11.42 5.39
N VAL A 219 1.95 12.54 5.13
CA VAL A 219 0.50 12.62 5.04
C VAL A 219 0.12 13.13 3.67
N THR A 220 -0.65 12.36 2.91
CA THR A 220 -1.17 12.76 1.60
C THR A 220 -2.52 13.45 1.74
N HIS A 221 -2.71 14.55 1.02
CA HIS A 221 -3.87 15.46 1.11
C HIS A 221 -4.65 15.53 -0.22
N GLY A 222 -4.67 14.41 -0.97
CA GLY A 222 -5.27 14.35 -2.31
C GLY A 222 -4.80 15.49 -3.22
N GLY A 223 -5.75 16.26 -3.75
CA GLY A 223 -5.49 17.40 -4.64
C GLY A 223 -4.70 18.55 -4.03
N ALA A 224 -4.49 18.58 -2.71
CA ALA A 224 -3.66 19.57 -2.03
C ALA A 224 -2.18 19.16 -1.91
N GLY A 225 -1.81 17.93 -2.30
CA GLY A 225 -0.43 17.44 -2.30
C GLY A 225 -0.12 16.56 -1.10
N ALA A 226 1.02 16.81 -0.43
CA ALA A 226 1.42 16.03 0.73
C ALA A 226 2.29 16.84 1.70
N SER A 227 2.21 16.49 2.98
CA SER A 227 3.10 16.99 4.03
C SER A 227 4.05 15.92 4.52
N VAL A 228 5.15 16.38 5.09
CA VAL A 228 6.16 15.54 5.74
C VAL A 228 6.40 16.03 7.15
N HIS A 229 6.58 15.07 8.05
CA HIS A 229 6.88 15.28 9.45
C HIS A 229 8.11 14.42 9.80
N CYS A 230 9.18 15.05 10.26
CA CYS A 230 10.44 14.37 10.58
C CYS A 230 11.26 15.14 11.62
N THR A 231 12.47 14.67 11.90
CA THR A 231 13.41 15.34 12.83
C THR A 231 13.84 16.74 12.39
N HIS A 232 13.68 17.09 11.10
CA HIS A 232 13.98 18.42 10.56
C HIS A 232 12.78 19.39 10.62
N GLY A 233 11.68 18.99 11.27
CA GLY A 233 10.45 19.76 11.35
C GLY A 233 9.35 19.22 10.42
N SER A 234 8.39 20.08 10.09
CA SER A 234 7.27 19.74 9.21
C SER A 234 7.09 20.77 8.11
N TRP A 235 6.78 20.33 6.91
CA TRP A 235 6.45 21.18 5.77
C TRP A 235 5.59 20.44 4.76
N SER A 236 5.04 21.17 3.78
CA SER A 236 4.16 20.62 2.76
C SER A 236 4.61 21.02 1.36
N ARG A 237 4.24 20.20 0.39
CA ARG A 237 4.35 20.50 -1.04
C ARG A 237 2.98 20.36 -1.71
N PRO A 238 2.64 21.26 -2.64
CA PRO A 238 1.38 21.17 -3.38
C PRO A 238 1.38 19.95 -4.30
N ALA A 239 0.19 19.50 -4.70
CA ALA A 239 0.04 18.47 -5.72
C ALA A 239 0.66 18.94 -7.05
N ASP A 240 1.13 17.99 -7.85
CA ASP A 240 1.49 18.26 -9.24
C ASP A 240 0.22 18.24 -10.09
N THR A 241 -0.12 19.40 -10.66
CA THR A 241 -1.32 19.60 -11.49
C THR A 241 -1.00 19.73 -12.97
N ALA A 242 0.23 19.36 -13.39
CA ALA A 242 0.64 19.44 -14.79
C ALA A 242 -0.11 18.44 -15.69
N LEU A 243 -0.64 17.35 -15.12
CA LEU A 243 -1.37 16.31 -15.84
C LEU A 243 -2.88 16.35 -15.52
N PRO A 244 -3.74 16.01 -16.49
CA PRO A 244 -5.19 15.98 -16.26
C PRO A 244 -5.57 14.86 -15.29
N LEU A 245 -6.44 15.14 -14.32
CA LEU A 245 -6.98 14.13 -13.42
C LEU A 245 -7.98 13.21 -14.15
N ARG A 246 -7.81 11.89 -14.01
CA ARG A 246 -8.72 10.87 -14.53
C ARG A 246 -9.26 9.95 -13.44
N ASP A 247 -8.39 9.44 -12.59
CA ASP A 247 -8.72 8.52 -11.48
C ASP A 247 -7.76 8.83 -10.31
N THR A 248 -8.04 8.34 -9.12
CA THR A 248 -7.14 8.45 -7.95
C THR A 248 -6.77 7.08 -7.37
N VAL A 249 -7.35 5.99 -7.89
CA VAL A 249 -7.04 4.62 -7.48
C VAL A 249 -5.54 4.34 -7.71
N GLY A 250 -4.87 3.82 -6.68
CA GLY A 250 -3.43 3.52 -6.73
C GLY A 250 -2.48 4.71 -6.52
N ALA A 251 -2.98 5.94 -6.41
CA ALA A 251 -2.12 7.12 -6.21
C ALA A 251 -1.33 7.06 -4.89
N GLY A 252 -1.96 6.59 -3.81
CA GLY A 252 -1.30 6.36 -2.51
C GLY A 252 -0.23 5.28 -2.57
N ASP A 253 -0.54 4.16 -3.24
CA ASP A 253 0.41 3.05 -3.46
C ASP A 253 1.62 3.53 -4.29
N THR A 254 1.37 4.38 -5.28
CA THR A 254 2.43 5.00 -6.09
C THR A 254 3.31 5.91 -5.25
N PHE A 255 2.71 6.78 -4.44
CA PHE A 255 3.47 7.66 -3.54
C PHE A 255 4.38 6.83 -2.63
N GLN A 256 3.85 5.73 -2.10
CA GLN A 256 4.57 4.80 -1.24
C GLN A 256 5.72 4.09 -1.98
N ALA A 257 5.45 3.53 -3.17
CA ALA A 257 6.46 2.89 -4.01
C ALA A 257 7.57 3.88 -4.42
N ALA A 258 7.20 5.10 -4.83
CA ALA A 258 8.12 6.17 -5.20
C ALA A 258 9.00 6.62 -4.04
N THR A 259 8.44 6.72 -2.84
CA THR A 259 9.20 7.02 -1.61
C THR A 259 10.27 5.94 -1.36
N LEU A 260 9.87 4.67 -1.36
CA LEU A 260 10.78 3.55 -1.15
C LEU A 260 11.83 3.42 -2.24
N ALA A 261 11.44 3.69 -3.49
CA ALA A 261 12.35 3.69 -4.63
C ALA A 261 13.39 4.82 -4.54
N TYR A 262 12.97 6.01 -4.10
CA TYR A 262 13.86 7.13 -3.89
C TYR A 262 14.86 6.86 -2.75
N LEU A 263 14.42 6.25 -1.65
CA LEU A 263 15.33 5.79 -0.59
C LEU A 263 16.38 4.83 -1.14
N ARG A 264 15.99 3.87 -1.98
CA ARG A 264 16.92 2.93 -2.62
C ARG A 264 17.92 3.65 -3.52
N ARG A 265 17.46 4.64 -4.30
CA ARG A 265 18.32 5.48 -5.17
C ARG A 265 19.39 6.23 -4.38
N LEU A 266 19.07 6.65 -3.16
CA LEU A 266 20.01 7.29 -2.24
C LEU A 266 20.87 6.30 -1.43
N ASP A 267 20.68 4.99 -1.62
CA ASP A 267 21.21 3.92 -0.75
C ASP A 267 20.85 4.08 0.74
N ALA A 268 19.76 4.80 1.01
CA ALA A 268 19.27 5.15 2.34
C ALA A 268 18.15 4.20 2.84
N ASP A 269 17.89 3.10 2.14
CA ASP A 269 16.90 2.08 2.49
C ASP A 269 17.39 1.15 3.61
N SER A 270 17.72 1.75 4.77
CA SER A 270 18.05 1.11 6.04
C SER A 270 17.64 2.03 7.20
N PRO A 271 17.46 1.53 8.45
CA PRO A 271 17.12 2.39 9.58
C PRO A 271 18.13 3.52 9.81
N ALA A 272 19.43 3.23 9.67
CA ALA A 272 20.48 4.24 9.82
C ALA A 272 20.51 5.23 8.64
N GLY A 273 20.35 4.73 7.41
CA GLY A 273 20.29 5.56 6.21
C GLY A 273 19.14 6.55 6.24
N LEU A 274 17.93 6.09 6.62
CA LEU A 274 16.75 6.95 6.78
C LEU A 274 16.99 8.06 7.81
N ALA A 275 17.61 7.72 8.95
CA ALA A 275 17.89 8.69 10.02
C ALA A 275 18.94 9.74 9.63
N ALA A 276 19.78 9.45 8.62
CA ALA A 276 20.83 10.33 8.14
C ALA A 276 20.42 11.24 6.96
N LEU A 277 19.18 11.12 6.47
CA LEU A 277 18.70 11.94 5.36
C LEU A 277 18.70 13.43 5.73
N SER A 278 19.22 14.28 4.85
CA SER A 278 19.10 15.73 5.01
C SER A 278 17.67 16.20 4.72
N ARG A 279 17.33 17.40 5.19
CA ARG A 279 16.06 18.05 4.88
C ARG A 279 15.82 18.16 3.37
N GLU A 280 16.86 18.51 2.61
CA GLU A 280 16.81 18.68 1.15
C GLU A 280 16.54 17.35 0.45
N ALA A 281 17.16 16.25 0.92
CA ALA A 281 16.90 14.91 0.39
C ALA A 281 15.45 14.47 0.66
N ILE A 282 14.91 14.79 1.84
CA ILE A 282 13.51 14.50 2.20
C ILE A 282 12.55 15.33 1.33
N ASP A 283 12.84 16.62 1.10
CA ASP A 283 12.01 17.47 0.24
C ASP A 283 12.02 17.00 -1.21
N ALA A 284 13.18 16.61 -1.73
CA ALA A 284 13.30 16.05 -3.07
C ALA A 284 12.56 14.71 -3.22
N MET A 285 12.59 13.88 -2.18
CA MET A 285 11.82 12.63 -2.12
C MET A 285 10.31 12.89 -2.10
N LEU A 286 9.85 13.84 -1.28
CA LEU A 286 8.45 14.27 -1.23
C LEU A 286 7.99 14.75 -2.62
N ALA A 287 8.80 15.59 -3.28
CA ALA A 287 8.53 16.05 -4.63
C ALA A 287 8.41 14.91 -5.64
N PHE A 288 9.35 13.94 -5.59
CA PHE A 288 9.35 12.79 -6.48
C PHE A 288 8.10 11.91 -6.29
N ALA A 289 7.73 11.64 -5.04
CA ALA A 289 6.54 10.85 -4.72
C ALA A 289 5.23 11.53 -5.17
N ILE A 290 5.13 12.86 -5.02
CA ILE A 290 3.99 13.64 -5.53
C ILE A 290 3.89 13.55 -7.06
N ARG A 291 5.01 13.73 -7.78
CA ARG A 291 5.01 13.63 -9.25
C ARG A 291 4.60 12.24 -9.73
N ALA A 292 5.12 11.19 -9.10
CA ALA A 292 4.76 9.82 -9.45
C ALA A 292 3.26 9.55 -9.24
N ALA A 293 2.71 9.98 -8.10
CA ALA A 293 1.29 9.87 -7.83
C ALA A 293 0.43 10.63 -8.86
N ALA A 294 0.85 11.83 -9.27
CA ALA A 294 0.15 12.61 -10.29
C ALA A 294 0.10 11.92 -11.66
N VAL A 295 1.18 11.21 -12.07
CA VAL A 295 1.16 10.40 -13.29
C VAL A 295 0.11 9.29 -13.20
N THR A 296 0.02 8.60 -12.07
CA THR A 296 -1.01 7.55 -11.86
C THR A 296 -2.41 8.17 -11.91
N CYS A 297 -2.60 9.31 -11.25
CA CYS A 297 -3.88 10.01 -11.27
C CYS A 297 -4.33 10.44 -12.67
N SER A 298 -3.40 10.54 -13.62
CA SER A 298 -3.69 10.90 -15.02
C SER A 298 -4.19 9.74 -15.88
N ARG A 299 -4.29 8.54 -15.30
CA ARG A 299 -4.68 7.28 -15.95
C ARG A 299 -5.91 6.70 -15.24
N VAL A 300 -6.46 5.62 -15.78
CA VAL A 300 -7.61 4.92 -15.19
C VAL A 300 -7.11 3.69 -14.45
N GLY A 301 -7.54 3.50 -13.20
CA GLY A 301 -7.08 2.43 -12.34
C GLY A 301 -5.65 2.62 -11.82
N PRO A 302 -5.11 1.61 -11.09
CA PRO A 302 -3.77 1.65 -10.51
C PRO A 302 -2.69 1.40 -11.57
N ASP A 303 -2.59 2.27 -12.57
CA ASP A 303 -1.55 2.21 -13.61
C ASP A 303 -0.34 3.07 -13.25
N LEU A 304 0.56 2.48 -12.47
CA LEU A 304 1.73 3.16 -11.88
C LEU A 304 2.79 3.53 -12.94
N PRO A 305 3.50 4.66 -12.80
CA PRO A 305 4.52 5.07 -13.76
C PRO A 305 5.75 4.17 -13.75
N PHE A 306 6.37 4.04 -14.92
CA PHE A 306 7.74 3.55 -15.06
C PHE A 306 8.76 4.66 -14.76
N ALA A 307 9.98 4.27 -14.38
CA ALA A 307 11.06 5.21 -14.08
C ALA A 307 11.38 6.21 -15.21
N HIS A 308 11.18 5.82 -16.47
CA HIS A 308 11.44 6.68 -17.63
C HIS A 308 10.36 7.76 -17.85
N GLU A 309 9.28 7.72 -17.08
CA GLU A 309 8.16 8.66 -17.15
C GLU A 309 8.25 9.77 -16.08
N LEU A 310 9.29 9.80 -15.23
CA LEU A 310 9.43 10.66 -14.04
C LEU A 310 10.68 11.57 -13.99
#